data_AF-A0A1G2MDM2-F1
#
_entry.id   AF-A0A1G2MDM2-F1
#
_cell.length_a   1.000
_cell.length_b   1.000
_cell.length_c   1.000
_cell.angle_alpha   90.00
_cell.angle_beta   90.00
_cell.angle_gamma   90.00
#
_symmetry.space_group_name_H-M   'P 1'
#
loop_
_entity.id
_entity.type
_entity.pdbx_description
1 polymer ?
#
loop_
_entity_poly.entity_id
_entity_poly.type
_entity_poly.pdbx_seq_one_letter_code
_entity_poly.pdbx_strand_id
1 'polypeptide(L)'
;MSDIKVKTKKRTIKPITVKQLIDDYIYLIDLDADYQRETIWSRKKQEELLDSIIQGIDIPKFYLAEVKNDETFEYECIDGKQRMTTLLNFFKPDPNGDNSLKIKVAGEKYTYNQLKKEIPQLAEKIDEFELTFVIYPEIDDEEFVRDIFRRLQLGVPLNAGELLKTYTGTMRDFVYKEMGSDAPFLRNTKLSEKRFSRQFTLAQICINSFARNEGGDFKRARYDDLWEFFKEKYDLNKGDKNLVRIKKVLGIMDKKFKGNDAEKISSRAVAVSGYLFIEDLVSNKKNGLIGQFVKFYVKLLEEIKKNQELLSKFNPPENSVILEEFQKYISQASVEPYSLRRRNEFLKKAFQHYLDPKTKGKIIGSK
;
A
#
# COMPACT_ATOMS: atom_id res chain seq x y z
N MET A 1 -26.19 -15.88 -39.71
CA MET A 1 -24.96 -15.60 -38.96
C MET A 1 -24.07 -14.82 -39.92
N SER A 2 -23.97 -13.51 -39.73
CA SER A 2 -23.11 -12.65 -40.54
C SER A 2 -21.65 -12.93 -40.17
N ASP A 3 -20.84 -13.26 -41.17
CA ASP A 3 -19.39 -13.45 -41.05
C ASP A 3 -18.74 -12.19 -40.48
N ILE A 4 -18.35 -12.24 -39.20
CA ILE A 4 -17.45 -11.25 -38.61
C ILE A 4 -16.07 -11.54 -39.19
N LYS A 5 -15.78 -10.96 -40.37
CA LYS A 5 -14.41 -10.87 -40.89
C LYS A 5 -13.62 -9.93 -39.98
N VAL A 6 -13.04 -10.46 -38.91
CA VAL A 6 -12.00 -9.76 -38.17
C VAL A 6 -10.79 -9.66 -39.08
N LYS A 7 -10.66 -8.55 -39.82
CA LYS A 7 -9.40 -8.15 -40.47
C LYS A 7 -8.38 -7.92 -39.35
N THR A 8 -7.72 -8.97 -38.89
CA THR A 8 -6.61 -8.84 -37.95
C THR A 8 -5.42 -8.31 -38.75
N LYS A 9 -5.26 -6.97 -38.80
CA LYS A 9 -3.97 -6.40 -39.22
C LYS A 9 -2.94 -6.90 -38.20
N LYS A 10 -1.94 -7.66 -38.67
CA LYS A 10 -1.03 -8.44 -37.80
C LYS A 10 -0.01 -7.50 -37.16
N ARG A 11 -0.13 -7.27 -35.85
CA ARG A 11 0.88 -6.55 -35.05
C ARG A 11 2.25 -7.23 -35.13
N THR A 12 3.32 -6.45 -35.06
CA THR A 12 4.71 -6.93 -35.00
C THR A 12 5.26 -6.79 -33.58
N ILE A 13 6.26 -7.61 -33.24
CA ILE A 13 7.02 -7.50 -31.99
C ILE A 13 8.45 -7.20 -32.37
N LYS A 14 9.00 -6.12 -31.84
CA LYS A 14 10.35 -5.64 -32.17
C LYS A 14 11.14 -5.41 -30.88
N PRO A 15 12.27 -6.12 -30.68
CA PRO A 15 13.23 -5.74 -29.65
C PRO A 15 13.97 -4.48 -30.11
N ILE A 16 14.08 -3.48 -29.23
CA ILE A 16 14.81 -2.23 -29.46
C ILE A 16 15.62 -1.96 -28.21
N THR A 17 16.92 -1.72 -28.32
CA THR A 17 17.72 -1.36 -27.13
C THR A 17 17.33 0.03 -26.62
N VAL A 18 17.57 0.32 -25.34
CA VAL A 18 17.32 1.66 -24.79
C VAL A 18 18.05 2.72 -25.62
N LYS A 19 19.30 2.46 -26.02
CA LYS A 19 20.06 3.40 -26.85
C LYS A 19 19.41 3.64 -28.21
N GLN A 20 19.00 2.57 -28.92
CA GLN A 20 18.28 2.70 -30.19
C GLN A 20 16.98 3.48 -30.03
N LEU A 21 16.21 3.24 -28.96
CA LEU A 21 15.02 4.03 -28.66
C LEU A 21 15.38 5.52 -28.56
N ILE A 22 16.38 5.88 -27.77
CA ILE A 22 16.74 7.27 -27.49
C ILE A 22 17.38 7.99 -28.68
N ASP A 23 18.16 7.28 -29.49
CA ASP A 23 18.90 7.86 -30.61
C ASP A 23 18.06 7.89 -31.90
N ASP A 24 17.30 6.83 -32.18
CA ASP A 24 16.66 6.64 -33.49
C ASP A 24 15.13 6.81 -33.46
N TYR A 25 14.43 6.41 -32.39
CA TYR A 25 12.96 6.31 -32.40
C TYR A 25 12.25 7.40 -31.59
N ILE A 26 12.85 7.93 -30.52
CA ILE A 26 12.10 8.70 -29.51
C ILE A 26 11.42 9.96 -30.07
N TYR A 27 12.00 10.57 -31.11
CA TYR A 27 11.42 11.75 -31.77
C TYR A 27 10.49 11.41 -32.92
N LEU A 28 10.42 10.14 -33.33
CA LEU A 28 9.47 9.63 -34.32
C LEU A 28 8.16 9.14 -33.68
N ILE A 29 8.08 9.15 -32.34
CA ILE A 29 6.93 8.68 -31.57
C ILE A 29 6.19 9.87 -30.98
N ASP A 30 4.91 10.02 -31.31
CA ASP A 30 4.02 10.94 -30.62
C ASP A 30 3.75 10.43 -29.20
N LEU A 31 4.22 11.20 -28.23
CA LEU A 31 4.02 10.93 -26.80
C LEU A 31 2.85 11.73 -26.23
N ASP A 32 2.18 12.59 -27.00
CA ASP A 32 1.18 13.56 -26.50
C ASP A 32 -0.24 13.32 -27.01
N ALA A 33 -0.58 12.05 -27.27
CA ALA A 33 -1.94 11.62 -27.57
C ALA A 33 -2.98 12.07 -26.51
N ASP A 34 -4.09 12.64 -26.97
CA ASP A 34 -5.12 13.34 -26.17
C ASP A 34 -5.84 12.44 -25.13
N TYR A 35 -5.90 11.13 -25.38
CA TYR A 35 -6.55 10.16 -24.51
C TYR A 35 -5.67 9.67 -23.36
N GLN A 36 -4.39 10.05 -23.35
CA GLN A 36 -3.48 9.68 -22.28
C GLN A 36 -3.56 10.65 -21.09
N ARG A 37 -3.15 10.18 -19.91
CA ARG A 37 -3.14 11.03 -18.71
C ARG A 37 -1.97 12.02 -18.79
N GLU A 38 -2.25 13.29 -18.50
CA GLU A 38 -1.23 14.35 -18.34
C GLU A 38 -0.30 14.13 -17.14
N THR A 39 -0.68 13.25 -16.20
CA THR A 39 0.07 13.07 -14.95
C THR A 39 1.42 12.40 -15.17
N ILE A 40 2.48 13.15 -14.87
CA ILE A 40 3.86 12.65 -14.90
C ILE A 40 4.11 11.69 -13.72
N TRP A 41 4.85 10.60 -13.95
CA TRP A 41 5.32 9.74 -12.86
C TRP A 41 6.11 10.53 -11.82
N SER A 42 5.89 10.25 -10.53
CA SER A 42 6.72 10.83 -9.47
C SER A 42 8.17 10.40 -9.64
N ARG A 43 9.11 11.24 -9.19
CA ARG A 43 10.55 10.95 -9.25
C ARG A 43 10.89 9.55 -8.73
N LYS A 44 10.25 9.11 -7.62
CA LYS A 44 10.44 7.76 -7.06
C LYS A 44 10.12 6.65 -8.07
N LYS A 45 9.00 6.75 -8.79
CA LYS A 45 8.63 5.76 -9.83
C LYS A 45 9.59 5.77 -11.01
N GLN A 46 10.07 6.96 -11.40
CA GLN A 46 11.07 7.11 -12.45
C GLN A 46 12.39 6.45 -12.04
N GLU A 47 12.84 6.67 -10.80
CA GLU A 47 14.02 6.02 -10.22
C GLU A 47 13.86 4.47 -10.13
N GLU A 48 12.67 3.96 -9.79
CA GLU A 48 12.37 2.51 -9.76
C GLU A 48 12.40 1.85 -11.16
N LEU A 49 12.01 2.56 -12.23
CA LEU A 49 12.15 2.07 -13.60
C LEU A 49 13.64 1.90 -13.96
N LEU A 50 14.46 2.90 -13.66
CA LEU A 50 15.89 2.85 -13.95
C LEU A 50 16.60 1.77 -13.13
N ASP A 51 16.21 1.59 -11.87
CA ASP A 51 16.68 0.48 -11.02
C ASP A 51 16.35 -0.89 -11.62
N SER A 52 15.15 -1.06 -12.18
CA SER A 52 14.75 -2.29 -12.87
C SER A 52 15.68 -2.61 -14.04
N ILE A 53 16.01 -1.61 -14.87
CA ILE A 53 16.92 -1.77 -16.01
C ILE A 53 18.33 -2.17 -15.55
N ILE A 54 18.86 -1.51 -14.52
CA ILE A 54 20.18 -1.85 -13.94
C ILE A 54 20.21 -3.28 -13.42
N GLN A 55 19.13 -3.72 -12.76
CA GLN A 55 19.02 -5.06 -12.21
C GLN A 55 18.73 -6.13 -13.27
N GLY A 56 18.41 -5.74 -14.51
CA GLY A 56 18.01 -6.68 -15.57
C GLY A 56 16.61 -7.26 -15.34
N ILE A 57 15.76 -6.55 -14.61
CA ILE A 57 14.36 -6.92 -14.40
C ILE A 57 13.57 -6.53 -15.64
N ASP A 58 12.85 -7.48 -16.23
CA ASP A 58 11.96 -7.23 -17.37
C ASP A 58 10.94 -6.14 -17.03
N ILE A 59 10.72 -5.24 -17.98
CA ILE A 59 9.75 -4.14 -17.82
C ILE A 59 8.57 -4.37 -18.78
N PRO A 60 7.38 -3.80 -18.50
CA PRO A 60 6.24 -4.02 -19.39
C PRO A 60 6.54 -3.62 -20.84
N LYS A 61 5.77 -4.14 -21.79
CA LYS A 61 5.98 -3.83 -23.21
C LYS A 61 5.58 -2.39 -23.53
N PHE A 62 6.09 -1.87 -24.63
CA PHE A 62 5.68 -0.60 -25.22
C PHE A 62 4.72 -0.90 -26.37
N TYR A 63 3.65 -0.12 -26.47
CA TYR A 63 2.62 -0.33 -27.48
C TYR A 63 2.53 0.92 -28.35
N LEU A 64 2.75 0.74 -29.66
CA LEU A 64 2.70 1.81 -30.66
C LEU A 64 1.67 1.46 -31.73
N ALA A 65 1.10 2.48 -32.37
CA ALA A 65 0.41 2.36 -33.66
C ALA A 65 1.21 3.13 -34.71
N GLU A 66 1.38 2.57 -35.90
CA GLU A 66 1.87 3.36 -37.06
C GLU A 66 0.84 4.43 -37.42
N VAL A 67 1.30 5.66 -37.66
CA VAL A 67 0.46 6.77 -38.13
C VAL A 67 0.71 7.04 -39.61
N LYS A 68 -0.30 7.57 -40.31
CA LYS A 68 -0.19 7.94 -41.72
C LYS A 68 -0.42 9.43 -41.90
N ASN A 69 0.35 10.03 -42.81
CA ASN A 69 0.28 11.45 -43.19
C ASN A 69 0.62 12.43 -42.07
N ASP A 70 1.36 12.00 -41.05
CA ASP A 70 2.03 12.91 -40.14
C ASP A 70 3.46 13.12 -40.67
N GLU A 71 3.84 14.38 -40.93
CA GLU A 71 5.19 14.72 -41.41
C GLU A 71 6.23 14.67 -40.28
N THR A 72 5.77 14.60 -39.02
CA THR A 72 6.58 14.70 -37.80
C THR A 72 6.73 13.34 -37.11
N PHE A 73 5.66 12.55 -37.00
CA PHE A 73 5.66 11.28 -36.28
C PHE A 73 5.41 10.07 -37.19
N GLU A 74 6.13 8.98 -36.96
CA GLU A 74 5.88 7.68 -37.62
C GLU A 74 5.00 6.76 -36.76
N TYR A 75 4.95 7.02 -35.46
CA TYR A 75 4.22 6.20 -34.49
C TYR A 75 3.44 7.06 -33.50
N GLU A 76 2.25 6.60 -33.11
CA GLU A 76 1.53 7.08 -31.92
C GLU A 76 1.78 6.13 -30.74
N CYS A 77 2.14 6.68 -29.57
CA CYS A 77 2.25 5.89 -28.35
C CYS A 77 0.88 5.52 -27.78
N ILE A 78 0.54 4.23 -27.78
CA ILE A 78 -0.67 3.72 -27.11
C ILE A 78 -0.42 3.52 -25.61
N ASP A 79 0.68 2.86 -25.23
CA ASP A 79 1.10 2.67 -23.83
C ASP A 79 2.62 2.64 -23.71
N GLY A 80 3.14 3.29 -22.67
CA GLY A 80 4.58 3.39 -22.44
C GLY A 80 5.09 4.83 -22.30
N LYS A 81 4.26 5.86 -22.55
CA LYS A 81 4.61 7.29 -22.47
C LYS A 81 5.53 7.60 -21.30
N GLN A 82 5.05 7.36 -20.07
CA GLN A 82 5.80 7.70 -18.85
C GLN A 82 7.16 7.02 -18.75
N ARG A 83 7.30 5.81 -19.30
CA ARG A 83 8.56 5.06 -19.31
C ARG A 83 9.51 5.63 -20.36
N MET A 84 9.02 5.92 -21.57
CA MET A 84 9.81 6.56 -22.61
C MET A 84 10.25 7.97 -22.20
N THR A 85 9.36 8.77 -21.62
CA THR A 85 9.69 10.09 -21.05
C THR A 85 10.72 9.99 -19.94
N THR A 86 10.63 8.98 -19.05
CA THR A 86 11.63 8.75 -18.00
C THR A 86 13.01 8.46 -18.60
N LEU A 87 13.07 7.58 -19.62
CA LEU A 87 14.31 7.26 -20.32
C LEU A 87 14.87 8.51 -21.01
N LEU A 88 14.04 9.25 -21.75
CA LEU A 88 14.45 10.49 -22.41
C LEU A 88 15.04 11.49 -21.40
N ASN A 89 14.36 11.73 -20.27
CA ASN A 89 14.83 12.65 -19.23
C ASN A 89 16.12 12.18 -18.54
N PHE A 90 16.40 10.89 -18.50
CA PHE A 90 17.63 10.35 -17.92
C PHE A 90 18.83 10.49 -18.88
N PHE A 91 18.61 10.23 -20.17
CA PHE A 91 19.66 10.26 -21.19
C PHE A 91 19.92 11.67 -21.75
N LYS A 92 18.86 12.45 -21.94
CA LYS A 92 18.86 13.80 -22.52
C LYS A 92 18.14 14.76 -21.54
N PRO A 93 18.68 14.99 -20.33
CA PRO A 93 18.06 15.89 -19.36
C PRO A 93 17.99 17.31 -19.91
N ASP A 94 16.92 18.04 -19.58
CA ASP A 94 16.80 19.47 -19.89
C ASP A 94 17.95 20.25 -19.22
N PRO A 95 18.81 20.94 -19.98
CA PRO A 95 19.94 21.70 -19.43
C PRO A 95 19.50 22.84 -18.49
N ASN A 96 18.26 23.32 -18.59
CA ASN A 96 17.71 24.36 -17.72
C ASN A 96 16.96 23.78 -16.50
N GLY A 97 16.82 22.46 -16.41
CA GLY A 97 16.12 21.78 -15.33
C GLY A 97 17.04 21.40 -14.18
N ASP A 98 16.74 21.87 -12.96
CA ASP A 98 17.48 21.54 -11.72
C ASP A 98 17.27 20.09 -11.21
N ASN A 99 16.88 19.15 -12.09
CA ASN A 99 16.32 17.88 -11.66
C ASN A 99 16.66 16.67 -12.54
N SER A 100 17.89 16.64 -13.09
CA SER A 100 18.42 15.46 -13.78
C SER A 100 18.13 14.18 -12.98
N LEU A 101 17.58 13.17 -13.66
CA LEU A 101 17.33 11.87 -13.04
C LEU A 101 18.65 11.22 -12.65
N LYS A 102 18.64 10.57 -11.50
CA LYS A 102 19.81 9.91 -10.93
C LYS A 102 19.45 8.50 -10.54
N ILE A 103 20.36 7.58 -10.81
CA ILE A 103 20.26 6.21 -10.35
C ILE A 103 21.09 6.01 -9.10
N LYS A 104 20.65 5.12 -8.20
CA LYS A 104 21.41 4.79 -6.99
C LYS A 104 22.25 3.55 -7.25
N VAL A 105 23.58 3.68 -7.16
CA VAL A 105 24.53 2.58 -7.31
C VAL A 105 25.42 2.56 -6.07
N ALA A 106 25.44 1.43 -5.36
CA ALA A 106 26.25 1.23 -4.14
C ALA A 106 26.10 2.33 -3.06
N GLY A 107 24.98 3.05 -3.00
CA GLY A 107 24.74 4.12 -2.03
C GLY A 107 24.79 5.52 -2.64
N GLU A 108 25.53 5.69 -3.73
CA GLU A 108 25.77 6.95 -4.42
C GLU A 108 24.80 7.19 -5.57
N LYS A 109 24.57 8.45 -5.96
CA LYS A 109 23.62 8.83 -7.01
C LYS A 109 24.34 9.37 -8.25
N TYR A 110 24.08 8.77 -9.41
CA TYR A 110 24.74 9.10 -10.67
C TYR A 110 23.74 9.52 -11.76
N THR A 111 24.06 10.56 -12.51
CA THR A 111 23.42 10.84 -13.82
C THR A 111 23.99 9.92 -14.89
N TYR A 112 23.33 9.83 -16.05
CA TYR A 112 23.84 9.05 -17.18
C TYR A 112 25.26 9.48 -17.62
N ASN A 113 25.52 10.79 -17.69
CA ASN A 113 26.85 11.31 -18.04
C ASN A 113 27.92 10.93 -17.02
N GLN A 114 27.58 10.93 -15.73
CA GLN A 114 28.50 10.48 -14.68
C GLN A 114 28.79 8.98 -14.82
N LEU A 115 27.77 8.15 -15.11
CA LEU A 115 27.98 6.72 -15.35
C LEU A 115 28.91 6.47 -16.53
N LYS A 116 28.69 7.15 -17.65
CA LYS A 116 29.57 7.01 -18.83
C LYS A 116 31.04 7.31 -18.53
N LYS A 117 31.31 8.21 -17.59
CA LYS A 117 32.66 8.61 -17.21
C LYS A 117 33.25 7.73 -16.11
N GLU A 118 32.45 7.42 -15.09
CA GLU A 118 32.92 6.82 -13.83
C GLU A 118 32.67 5.31 -13.77
N ILE A 119 31.59 4.82 -14.41
CA ILE A 119 31.21 3.40 -14.44
C ILE A 119 30.75 2.99 -15.86
N PRO A 120 31.63 3.05 -16.90
CA PRO A 120 31.24 2.87 -18.30
C PRO A 120 30.51 1.54 -18.58
N GLN A 121 30.92 0.46 -17.92
CA GLN A 121 30.30 -0.87 -18.07
C GLN A 121 28.82 -0.88 -17.66
N LEU A 122 28.46 -0.09 -16.63
CA LEU A 122 27.08 0.02 -16.21
C LEU A 122 26.27 0.90 -17.18
N ALA A 123 26.88 1.95 -17.73
CA ALA A 123 26.25 2.75 -18.78
C ALA A 123 25.99 1.90 -20.04
N GLU A 124 26.93 1.06 -20.45
CA GLU A 124 26.79 0.12 -21.56
C GLU A 124 25.65 -0.88 -21.31
N LYS A 125 25.57 -1.47 -20.11
CA LYS A 125 24.44 -2.34 -19.74
C LYS A 125 23.07 -1.64 -19.85
N ILE A 126 23.01 -0.36 -19.49
CA ILE A 126 21.78 0.43 -19.61
C ILE A 126 21.48 0.71 -21.10
N ASP A 127 22.49 1.07 -21.89
CA ASP A 127 22.38 1.32 -23.34
C ASP A 127 21.85 0.08 -24.09
N GLU A 128 22.34 -1.11 -23.74
CA GLU A 128 22.03 -2.40 -24.36
C GLU A 128 20.76 -3.07 -23.85
N PHE A 129 20.13 -2.54 -22.79
CA PHE A 129 18.92 -3.14 -22.24
C PHE A 129 17.82 -3.22 -23.31
N GLU A 130 17.32 -4.42 -23.59
CA GLU A 130 16.33 -4.65 -24.64
C GLU A 130 14.92 -4.31 -24.18
N LEU A 131 14.25 -3.41 -24.91
CA LEU A 131 12.86 -3.05 -24.74
C LEU A 131 12.01 -3.81 -25.77
N THR A 132 10.90 -4.38 -25.33
CA THR A 132 9.96 -5.05 -26.24
C THR A 132 8.86 -4.10 -26.70
N PHE A 133 8.85 -3.79 -28.00
CA PHE A 133 7.80 -3.00 -28.66
C PHE A 133 6.79 -3.92 -29.35
N VAL A 134 5.51 -3.61 -29.17
CA VAL A 134 4.39 -4.20 -29.91
C VAL A 134 3.82 -3.10 -30.80
N ILE A 135 4.03 -3.24 -32.11
CA ILE A 135 3.65 -2.23 -33.09
C ILE A 135 2.42 -2.72 -33.84
N TYR A 136 1.33 -1.97 -33.70
CA TYR A 136 0.16 -2.16 -34.55
C TYR A 136 0.42 -1.44 -35.88
N PRO A 137 0.14 -2.10 -37.01
CA PRO A 137 0.16 -1.41 -38.29
C PRO A 137 -0.91 -0.34 -38.32
N GLU A 138 -0.84 0.57 -39.29
CA GLU A 138 -1.78 1.69 -39.47
C GLU A 138 -3.22 1.31 -39.07
N ILE A 139 -3.77 1.99 -38.07
CA ILE A 139 -5.13 1.79 -37.58
C ILE A 139 -5.98 2.97 -38.03
N ASP A 140 -6.93 2.71 -38.93
CA ASP A 140 -7.85 3.73 -39.45
C ASP A 140 -8.95 4.13 -38.44
N ASP A 141 -9.18 3.28 -37.43
CA ASP A 141 -10.22 3.43 -36.41
C ASP A 141 -9.60 3.90 -35.09
N GLU A 142 -9.61 5.21 -34.83
CA GLU A 142 -9.12 5.80 -33.59
C GLU A 142 -9.81 5.21 -32.34
N GLU A 143 -11.08 4.82 -32.44
CA GLU A 143 -11.79 4.22 -31.31
C GLU A 143 -11.20 2.86 -30.95
N PHE A 144 -10.73 2.11 -31.94
CA PHE A 144 -10.01 0.87 -31.71
C PHE A 144 -8.68 1.09 -30.97
N VAL A 145 -7.93 2.16 -31.30
CA VAL A 145 -6.69 2.53 -30.57
C VAL A 145 -7.00 2.85 -29.10
N ARG A 146 -8.04 3.65 -28.86
CA ARG A 146 -8.52 3.97 -27.51
C ARG A 146 -8.99 2.72 -26.77
N ASP A 147 -9.59 1.77 -27.47
CA ASP A 147 -10.00 0.47 -26.92
C ASP A 147 -8.80 -0.38 -26.47
N ILE A 148 -7.71 -0.40 -27.25
CA ILE A 148 -6.45 -1.05 -26.88
C ILE A 148 -5.90 -0.39 -25.61
N PHE A 149 -5.80 0.94 -25.58
CA PHE A 149 -5.32 1.67 -24.41
C PHE A 149 -6.12 1.32 -23.15
N ARG A 150 -7.45 1.40 -23.22
CA ARG A 150 -8.34 1.06 -22.08
C ARG A 150 -8.11 -0.36 -21.57
N ARG A 151 -7.93 -1.34 -22.47
CA ARG A 151 -7.69 -2.74 -22.11
C ARG A 151 -6.33 -2.97 -21.47
N LEU A 152 -5.30 -2.22 -21.86
CA LEU A 152 -3.98 -2.26 -21.23
C LEU A 152 -4.01 -1.74 -19.78
N GLN A 153 -4.92 -0.80 -19.46
CA GLN A 153 -5.06 -0.25 -18.11
C GLN A 153 -5.93 -1.09 -17.16
N LEU A 154 -6.42 -2.27 -17.58
CA LEU A 154 -7.27 -3.13 -16.72
C LEU A 154 -6.51 -3.81 -15.58
N GLY A 155 -5.18 -3.70 -15.54
CA GLY A 155 -4.35 -4.26 -14.47
C GLY A 155 -4.68 -3.67 -13.09
N VAL A 156 -4.90 -4.52 -12.09
CA VAL A 156 -5.10 -4.10 -10.71
C VAL A 156 -3.77 -4.15 -9.95
N PRO A 157 -3.21 -3.01 -9.50
CA PRO A 157 -1.95 -3.01 -8.78
C PRO A 157 -2.09 -3.71 -7.44
N LEU A 158 -1.03 -4.37 -6.97
CA LEU A 158 -0.99 -5.00 -5.64
C LEU A 158 -1.24 -3.97 -4.54
N ASN A 159 -2.02 -4.34 -3.53
CA ASN A 159 -2.22 -3.50 -2.36
C ASN A 159 -1.10 -3.72 -1.33
N ALA A 160 -1.08 -2.90 -0.28
CA ALA A 160 -0.05 -3.01 0.75
C ALA A 160 0.01 -4.39 1.43
N GLY A 161 -1.11 -5.10 1.57
CA GLY A 161 -1.15 -6.45 2.13
C GLY A 161 -0.57 -7.52 1.21
N GLU A 162 -0.78 -7.39 -0.10
CA GLU A 162 -0.20 -8.27 -1.11
C GLU A 162 1.27 -7.97 -1.33
N LEU A 163 1.67 -6.68 -1.35
CA LEU A 163 3.07 -6.27 -1.41
C LEU A 163 3.85 -6.81 -0.20
N LEU A 164 3.32 -6.68 1.02
CA LEU A 164 3.99 -7.25 2.20
C LEU A 164 4.15 -8.79 2.14
N LYS A 165 3.26 -9.49 1.42
CA LYS A 165 3.34 -10.94 1.23
C LYS A 165 4.52 -11.35 0.35
N THR A 166 4.95 -10.50 -0.61
CA THR A 166 6.01 -10.85 -1.57
C THR A 166 7.39 -10.92 -0.93
N TYR A 167 7.58 -10.31 0.24
CA TYR A 167 8.85 -10.36 0.97
C TYR A 167 9.16 -11.74 1.56
N THR A 168 10.31 -11.88 2.20
CA THR A 168 10.73 -13.09 2.95
C THR A 168 11.16 -12.69 4.36
N GLY A 169 11.45 -13.67 5.22
CA GLY A 169 11.89 -13.44 6.62
C GLY A 169 10.87 -13.86 7.68
N THR A 170 11.34 -13.97 8.92
CA THR A 170 10.58 -14.50 10.06
C THR A 170 9.32 -13.69 10.35
N MET A 171 9.39 -12.36 10.34
CA MET A 171 8.20 -11.53 10.59
C MET A 171 7.12 -11.76 9.53
N ARG A 172 7.51 -11.89 8.26
CA ARG A 172 6.58 -12.23 7.18
C ARG A 172 5.97 -13.60 7.39
N ASP A 173 6.79 -14.60 7.70
CA ASP A 173 6.32 -15.98 7.92
C ASP A 173 5.37 -16.07 9.13
N PHE A 174 5.66 -15.35 10.22
CA PHE A 174 4.77 -15.23 11.37
C PHE A 174 3.40 -14.67 10.96
N VAL A 175 3.37 -13.54 10.24
CA VAL A 175 2.11 -12.87 9.86
C VAL A 175 1.33 -13.67 8.82
N TYR A 176 1.99 -14.18 7.78
CA TYR A 176 1.31 -14.73 6.59
C TYR A 176 1.21 -16.25 6.55
N LYS A 177 2.13 -16.98 7.19
CA LYS A 177 2.11 -18.46 7.21
C LYS A 177 1.64 -19.00 8.55
N GLU A 178 2.22 -18.53 9.65
CA GLU A 178 1.93 -19.09 10.97
C GLU A 178 0.57 -18.65 11.49
N MET A 179 0.29 -17.34 11.45
CA MET A 179 -1.00 -16.78 11.87
C MET A 179 -2.01 -16.80 10.72
N GLY A 180 -1.61 -16.31 9.53
CA GLY A 180 -2.44 -16.36 8.33
C GLY A 180 -3.78 -15.63 8.47
N SER A 181 -4.80 -16.09 7.75
CA SER A 181 -6.17 -15.59 7.85
C SER A 181 -6.87 -16.02 9.14
N ASP A 182 -6.37 -17.09 9.76
CA ASP A 182 -6.95 -17.76 10.93
C ASP A 182 -6.34 -17.30 12.25
N ALA A 183 -5.59 -16.20 12.22
CA ALA A 183 -4.98 -15.59 13.39
C ALA A 183 -6.03 -15.45 14.52
N PRO A 184 -5.72 -15.88 15.77
CA PRO A 184 -6.66 -15.81 16.87
C PRO A 184 -7.26 -14.42 17.05
N PHE A 185 -8.53 -14.35 17.46
CA PHE A 185 -9.35 -13.15 17.50
C PHE A 185 -9.69 -12.54 16.13
N LEU A 186 -8.70 -12.32 15.26
CA LEU A 186 -8.89 -11.66 13.95
C LEU A 186 -9.82 -12.45 13.03
N ARG A 187 -9.77 -13.79 13.05
CA ARG A 187 -10.64 -14.64 12.22
C ARG A 187 -12.14 -14.46 12.51
N ASN A 188 -12.48 -14.03 13.71
CA ASN A 188 -13.86 -13.81 14.15
C ASN A 188 -14.31 -12.34 14.01
N THR A 189 -13.48 -11.47 13.41
CA THR A 189 -13.80 -10.05 13.19
C THR A 189 -14.50 -9.80 11.85
N LYS A 190 -15.16 -8.65 11.72
CA LYS A 190 -15.71 -8.19 10.42
C LYS A 190 -14.66 -7.57 9.49
N LEU A 191 -13.37 -7.72 9.79
CA LEU A 191 -12.31 -7.33 8.86
C LEU A 191 -12.37 -8.21 7.61
N SER A 192 -12.30 -7.55 6.45
CA SER A 192 -12.20 -8.22 5.15
C SER A 192 -11.03 -9.21 5.12
N GLU A 193 -11.27 -10.40 4.59
CA GLU A 193 -10.23 -11.39 4.27
C GLU A 193 -9.58 -11.13 2.91
N LYS A 194 -10.25 -10.35 2.04
CA LYS A 194 -9.77 -10.07 0.69
C LYS A 194 -8.44 -9.33 0.75
N ARG A 195 -7.54 -9.69 -0.17
CA ARG A 195 -6.25 -9.02 -0.40
C ARG A 195 -5.47 -8.78 0.90
N PHE A 196 -5.42 -9.81 1.75
CA PHE A 196 -4.63 -9.89 2.98
C PHE A 196 -4.89 -8.78 4.01
N SER A 197 -6.13 -8.28 4.10
CA SER A 197 -6.46 -7.19 5.03
C SER A 197 -6.29 -7.57 6.52
N ARG A 198 -6.60 -8.82 6.91
CA ARG A 198 -6.36 -9.30 8.28
C ARG A 198 -4.88 -9.43 8.61
N GLN A 199 -4.08 -9.98 7.69
CA GLN A 199 -2.63 -10.10 7.83
C GLN A 199 -1.97 -8.71 7.89
N PHE A 200 -2.43 -7.77 7.07
CA PHE A 200 -1.96 -6.38 7.16
C PHE A 200 -2.29 -5.76 8.53
N THR A 201 -3.49 -6.02 9.06
CA THR A 201 -3.86 -5.57 10.43
C THR A 201 -2.97 -6.20 11.49
N LEU A 202 -2.66 -7.49 11.36
CA LEU A 202 -1.71 -8.18 12.24
C LEU A 202 -0.31 -7.56 12.14
N ALA A 203 0.16 -7.19 10.95
CA ALA A 203 1.43 -6.49 10.79
C ALA A 203 1.44 -5.13 11.53
N GLN A 204 0.33 -4.38 11.46
CA GLN A 204 0.16 -3.12 12.21
C GLN A 204 0.14 -3.33 13.74
N ILE A 205 -0.43 -4.44 14.20
CA ILE A 205 -0.35 -4.88 15.59
C ILE A 205 1.12 -5.17 15.96
N CYS A 206 1.83 -5.93 15.12
CA CYS A 206 3.21 -6.34 15.39
C CYS A 206 4.14 -5.14 15.54
N ILE A 207 4.17 -4.22 14.56
CA ILE A 207 5.08 -3.07 14.59
C ILE A 207 4.88 -2.22 15.86
N ASN A 208 3.64 -2.03 16.31
CA ASN A 208 3.34 -1.27 17.52
C ASN A 208 3.59 -2.06 18.81
N SER A 209 3.29 -3.36 18.83
CA SER A 209 3.59 -4.23 19.97
C SER A 209 5.10 -4.34 20.23
N PHE A 210 5.89 -4.48 19.16
CA PHE A 210 7.36 -4.49 19.26
C PHE A 210 7.88 -3.15 19.76
N ALA A 211 7.52 -2.05 19.08
CA ALA A 211 8.01 -0.71 19.45
C ALA A 211 7.77 -0.39 20.93
N ARG A 212 6.56 -0.68 21.43
CA ARG A 212 6.19 -0.39 22.82
C ARG A 212 6.90 -1.28 23.83
N ASN A 213 7.11 -2.56 23.51
CA ASN A 213 7.82 -3.47 24.40
C ASN A 213 9.34 -3.21 24.43
N GLU A 214 9.89 -2.64 23.36
CA GLU A 214 11.28 -2.20 23.27
C GLU A 214 11.51 -0.81 23.91
N GLY A 215 10.49 -0.25 24.58
CA GLY A 215 10.56 1.05 25.28
C GLY A 215 10.29 2.28 24.41
N GLY A 216 9.93 2.08 23.14
CA GLY A 216 9.56 3.14 22.22
C GLY A 216 8.09 3.58 22.32
N ASP A 217 7.76 4.64 21.59
CA ASP A 217 6.39 5.09 21.41
C ASP A 217 5.68 4.36 20.24
N PHE A 218 4.41 4.67 19.99
CA PHE A 218 3.67 4.21 18.81
C PHE A 218 4.43 4.52 17.51
N LYS A 219 4.48 3.53 16.61
CA LYS A 219 5.06 3.68 15.28
C LYS A 219 3.96 3.87 14.24
N ARG A 220 4.26 4.72 13.24
CA ARG A 220 3.43 4.81 12.04
C ARG A 220 3.41 3.45 11.36
N ALA A 221 2.24 3.01 10.88
CA ALA A 221 2.05 1.67 10.35
C ALA A 221 1.47 1.68 8.92
N ARG A 222 2.06 2.50 8.04
CA ARG A 222 1.82 2.45 6.59
C ARG A 222 2.69 1.36 5.97
N TYR A 223 2.51 1.13 4.67
CA TYR A 223 3.26 0.12 3.93
C TYR A 223 4.78 0.27 4.09
N ASP A 224 5.32 1.46 3.84
CA ASP A 224 6.77 1.70 3.91
C ASP A 224 7.32 1.39 5.31
N ASP A 225 6.60 1.82 6.37
CA ASP A 225 7.02 1.57 7.76
C ASP A 225 6.98 0.06 8.11
N LEU A 226 5.96 -0.66 7.61
CA LEU A 226 5.83 -2.10 7.81
C LEU A 226 6.88 -2.88 7.03
N TRP A 227 7.23 -2.42 5.82
CA TRP A 227 8.30 -3.00 5.03
C TRP A 227 9.66 -2.85 5.74
N GLU A 228 9.98 -1.64 6.22
CA GLU A 228 11.20 -1.42 7.02
C GLU A 228 11.22 -2.30 8.26
N PHE A 229 10.09 -2.42 8.97
CA PHE A 229 9.97 -3.31 10.12
C PHE A 229 10.18 -4.79 9.76
N PHE A 230 9.63 -5.26 8.64
CA PHE A 230 9.82 -6.65 8.19
C PHE A 230 11.29 -6.91 7.84
N LYS A 231 11.97 -5.92 7.25
CA LYS A 231 13.41 -5.99 6.97
C LYS A 231 14.25 -5.99 8.25
N GLU A 232 13.92 -5.13 9.22
CA GLU A 232 14.58 -5.10 10.52
C GLU A 232 14.45 -6.43 11.27
N LYS A 233 13.29 -7.09 11.14
CA LYS A 233 12.99 -8.37 11.80
C LYS A 233 13.09 -9.57 10.85
N TYR A 234 13.94 -9.47 9.83
CA TYR A 234 14.11 -10.51 8.80
C TYR A 234 14.57 -11.85 9.39
N ASP A 235 15.66 -11.84 10.17
CA ASP A 235 16.24 -13.04 10.82
C ASP A 235 15.84 -13.18 12.29
N LEU A 236 14.70 -12.60 12.68
CA LEU A 236 14.21 -12.71 14.05
C LEU A 236 14.06 -14.20 14.46
N ASN A 237 14.40 -14.54 15.69
CA ASN A 237 14.20 -15.89 16.21
C ASN A 237 12.70 -16.23 16.27
N LYS A 238 12.28 -17.41 15.80
CA LYS A 238 10.86 -17.84 15.81
C LYS A 238 10.26 -17.92 17.23
N GLY A 239 11.09 -18.13 18.25
CA GLY A 239 10.75 -18.12 19.67
C GLY A 239 10.89 -16.74 20.34
N ASP A 240 11.02 -15.66 19.57
CA ASP A 240 11.15 -14.31 20.12
C ASP A 240 10.01 -13.96 21.09
N LYS A 241 10.37 -13.32 22.21
CA LYS A 241 9.44 -13.03 23.31
C LYS A 241 8.28 -12.13 22.86
N ASN A 242 8.49 -11.25 21.88
CA ASN A 242 7.42 -10.43 21.33
C ASN A 242 6.44 -11.27 20.52
N LEU A 243 6.93 -12.16 19.65
CA LEU A 243 6.06 -13.07 18.88
C LEU A 243 5.23 -13.95 19.83
N VAL A 244 5.86 -14.53 20.86
CA VAL A 244 5.17 -15.33 21.88
C VAL A 244 4.11 -14.51 22.63
N ARG A 245 4.43 -13.27 23.02
CA ARG A 245 3.48 -12.35 23.65
C ARG A 245 2.30 -12.06 22.73
N ILE A 246 2.55 -11.73 21.47
CA ILE A 246 1.50 -11.41 20.49
C ILE A 246 0.54 -12.59 20.31
N LYS A 247 1.07 -13.80 20.10
CA LYS A 247 0.28 -15.04 20.04
C LYS A 247 -0.59 -15.21 21.28
N LYS A 248 -0.01 -15.01 22.47
CA LYS A 248 -0.71 -15.14 23.75
C LYS A 248 -1.85 -14.12 23.88
N VAL A 249 -1.61 -12.84 23.55
CA VAL A 249 -2.62 -11.78 23.65
C VAL A 249 -3.76 -12.05 22.68
N LEU A 250 -3.47 -12.40 21.41
CA LEU A 250 -4.48 -12.78 20.43
C LEU A 250 -5.32 -13.97 20.91
N GLY A 251 -4.69 -15.00 21.49
CA GLY A 251 -5.39 -16.15 22.06
C GLY A 251 -6.26 -15.80 23.29
N ILE A 252 -5.85 -14.82 24.10
CA ILE A 252 -6.68 -14.31 25.20
C ILE A 252 -7.89 -13.55 24.63
N MET A 253 -7.69 -12.69 23.64
CA MET A 253 -8.77 -11.96 22.98
C MET A 253 -9.79 -12.93 22.37
N ASP A 254 -9.31 -13.97 21.69
CA ASP A 254 -10.16 -14.99 21.05
C ASP A 254 -11.10 -15.69 22.05
N LYS A 255 -10.61 -15.95 23.27
CA LYS A 255 -11.40 -16.58 24.33
C LYS A 255 -12.36 -15.60 25.02
N LYS A 256 -12.06 -14.30 25.01
CA LYS A 256 -12.78 -13.28 25.77
C LYS A 256 -13.86 -12.58 24.95
N PHE A 257 -13.63 -12.34 23.66
CA PHE A 257 -14.67 -11.91 22.72
C PHE A 257 -15.52 -13.14 22.37
N LYS A 258 -16.72 -13.25 22.94
CA LYS A 258 -17.60 -14.42 22.77
C LYS A 258 -18.74 -14.10 21.81
N GLY A 259 -19.28 -15.12 21.14
CA GLY A 259 -20.38 -14.95 20.20
C GLY A 259 -20.08 -13.87 19.17
N ASN A 260 -20.95 -12.88 19.06
CA ASN A 260 -20.85 -11.83 18.05
C ASN A 260 -20.02 -10.61 18.52
N ASP A 261 -19.33 -10.68 19.66
CA ASP A 261 -18.52 -9.57 20.18
C ASP A 261 -17.41 -9.18 19.20
N ALA A 262 -16.67 -10.17 18.67
CA ALA A 262 -15.56 -9.94 17.73
C ALA A 262 -16.06 -9.33 16.41
N GLU A 263 -17.31 -9.60 16.01
CA GLU A 263 -17.91 -9.03 14.80
C GLU A 263 -18.11 -7.51 14.88
N LYS A 264 -18.09 -6.92 16.09
CA LYS A 264 -18.14 -5.46 16.27
C LYS A 264 -16.85 -4.77 15.83
N ILE A 265 -15.76 -5.55 15.66
CA ILE A 265 -14.48 -5.09 15.15
C ILE A 265 -14.57 -5.00 13.62
N SER A 266 -15.01 -3.84 13.12
CA SER A 266 -15.28 -3.61 11.70
C SER A 266 -14.17 -2.88 10.93
N SER A 267 -13.14 -2.39 11.61
CA SER A 267 -12.03 -1.67 10.97
C SER A 267 -10.67 -2.02 11.59
N ARG A 268 -9.61 -1.89 10.77
CA ARG A 268 -8.23 -2.20 11.19
C ARG A 268 -7.81 -1.35 12.39
N ALA A 269 -8.19 -0.08 12.39
CA ALA A 269 -7.90 0.83 13.48
C ALA A 269 -8.54 0.36 14.79
N VAL A 270 -9.82 -0.05 14.76
CA VAL A 270 -10.51 -0.62 15.93
C VAL A 270 -9.79 -1.88 16.42
N ALA A 271 -9.45 -2.82 15.52
CA ALA A 271 -8.72 -4.03 15.90
C ALA A 271 -7.37 -3.73 16.58
N VAL A 272 -6.57 -2.82 16.01
CA VAL A 272 -5.28 -2.39 16.56
C VAL A 272 -5.46 -1.74 17.94
N SER A 273 -6.43 -0.84 18.11
CA SER A 273 -6.71 -0.21 19.41
C SER A 273 -7.11 -1.22 20.48
N GLY A 274 -8.04 -2.12 20.17
CA GLY A 274 -8.50 -3.15 21.10
C GLY A 274 -7.36 -4.08 21.51
N TYR A 275 -6.53 -4.50 20.54
CA TYR A 275 -5.36 -5.32 20.82
C TYR A 275 -4.37 -4.61 21.76
N LEU A 276 -3.94 -3.39 21.42
CA LEU A 276 -2.89 -2.68 22.16
C LEU A 276 -3.33 -2.36 23.60
N PHE A 277 -4.62 -2.11 23.82
CA PHE A 277 -5.16 -1.92 25.17
C PHE A 277 -5.18 -3.22 25.99
N ILE A 278 -5.56 -4.35 25.39
CA ILE A 278 -5.52 -5.64 26.08
C ILE A 278 -4.08 -6.06 26.36
N GLU A 279 -3.16 -5.80 25.44
CA GLU A 279 -1.72 -6.00 25.67
C GLU A 279 -1.23 -5.20 26.88
N ASP A 280 -1.68 -3.96 27.06
CA ASP A 280 -1.36 -3.15 28.25
C ASP A 280 -1.89 -3.78 29.53
N LEU A 281 -3.13 -4.29 29.52
CA LEU A 281 -3.69 -4.98 30.69
C LEU A 281 -2.90 -6.24 31.02
N VAL A 282 -2.52 -7.03 30.02
CA VAL A 282 -1.72 -8.25 30.21
C VAL A 282 -0.35 -7.91 30.77
N SER A 283 0.33 -6.92 30.18
CA SER A 283 1.69 -6.52 30.57
C SER A 283 1.74 -5.91 31.98
N ASN A 284 0.69 -5.19 32.38
CA ASN A 284 0.53 -4.66 33.73
C ASN A 284 -0.08 -5.65 34.73
N LYS A 285 -0.16 -6.94 34.39
CA LYS A 285 -0.73 -8.02 35.24
C LYS A 285 -2.20 -7.79 35.65
N LYS A 286 -2.95 -6.98 34.90
CA LYS A 286 -4.38 -6.67 35.12
C LYS A 286 -5.33 -7.60 34.35
N ASN A 287 -5.00 -8.90 34.27
CA ASN A 287 -5.74 -9.89 33.49
C ASN A 287 -7.24 -10.00 33.89
N GLY A 288 -7.56 -9.75 35.17
CA GLY A 288 -8.94 -9.75 35.67
C GLY A 288 -9.84 -8.66 35.06
N LEU A 289 -9.26 -7.58 34.54
CA LEU A 289 -10.01 -6.48 33.92
C LEU A 289 -10.34 -6.72 32.45
N ILE A 290 -9.71 -7.71 31.79
CA ILE A 290 -9.87 -7.93 30.35
C ILE A 290 -11.34 -8.22 29.98
N GLY A 291 -12.05 -9.03 30.78
CA GLY A 291 -13.46 -9.31 30.52
C GLY A 291 -14.36 -8.08 30.63
N GLN A 292 -14.05 -7.18 31.56
CA GLN A 292 -14.77 -5.90 31.71
C GLN A 292 -14.43 -4.95 30.56
N PHE A 293 -13.16 -4.94 30.13
CA PHE A 293 -12.74 -4.16 28.97
C PHE A 293 -13.44 -4.61 27.69
N VAL A 294 -13.57 -5.93 27.44
CA VAL A 294 -14.29 -6.42 26.25
C VAL A 294 -15.74 -5.93 26.24
N LYS A 295 -16.46 -6.03 27.38
CA LYS A 295 -17.83 -5.52 27.51
C LYS A 295 -17.92 -4.01 27.26
N PHE A 296 -17.01 -3.25 27.86
CA PHE A 296 -16.87 -1.81 27.63
C PHE A 296 -16.62 -1.50 26.15
N TYR A 297 -15.67 -2.20 25.53
CA TYR A 297 -15.22 -1.92 24.17
C TYR A 297 -16.31 -2.23 23.15
N VAL A 298 -17.01 -3.34 23.30
CA VAL A 298 -18.20 -3.67 22.49
C VAL A 298 -19.26 -2.58 22.64
N LYS A 299 -19.60 -2.18 23.87
CA LYS A 299 -20.59 -1.12 24.13
C LYS A 299 -20.19 0.22 23.51
N LEU A 300 -18.91 0.60 23.62
CA LEU A 300 -18.37 1.81 22.99
C LEU A 300 -18.55 1.78 21.47
N LEU A 301 -18.22 0.66 20.82
CA LEU A 301 -18.33 0.52 19.37
C LEU A 301 -19.79 0.55 18.89
N GLU A 302 -20.71 -0.03 19.66
CA GLU A 302 -22.14 0.04 19.38
C GLU A 302 -22.68 1.47 19.52
N GLU A 303 -22.25 2.20 20.54
CA GLU A 303 -22.64 3.60 20.74
C GLU A 303 -22.10 4.50 19.62
N ILE A 304 -20.85 4.29 19.18
CA ILE A 304 -20.28 4.97 18.01
C ILE A 304 -21.12 4.67 16.77
N LYS A 305 -21.45 3.40 16.52
CA LYS A 305 -22.24 3.01 15.36
C LYS A 305 -23.61 3.69 15.37
N LYS A 306 -24.30 3.69 16.51
CA LYS A 306 -25.59 4.38 16.69
C LYS A 306 -25.48 5.88 16.38
N ASN A 307 -24.45 6.55 16.89
CA ASN A 307 -24.22 7.97 16.65
C ASN A 307 -23.89 8.28 15.18
N GLN A 308 -23.15 7.39 14.49
CA GLN A 308 -22.91 7.51 13.05
C GLN A 308 -24.21 7.33 12.24
N GLU A 309 -25.08 6.40 12.63
CA GLU A 309 -26.39 6.21 12.01
C GLU A 309 -27.28 7.46 12.18
N LEU A 310 -27.25 8.11 13.35
CA LEU A 310 -27.94 9.40 13.57
C LEU A 310 -27.42 10.48 12.63
N LEU A 311 -26.10 10.65 12.53
CA LEU A 311 -25.49 11.64 11.64
C LEU A 311 -25.83 11.39 10.17
N SER A 312 -25.88 10.12 9.74
CA SER A 312 -26.25 9.78 8.36
C SER A 312 -27.70 10.17 8.01
N LYS A 313 -28.56 10.34 9.03
CA LYS A 313 -29.94 10.82 8.92
C LYS A 313 -30.09 12.30 9.26
N PHE A 314 -28.99 13.06 9.29
CA PHE A 314 -28.95 14.49 9.65
C PHE A 314 -29.44 14.81 11.07
N ASN A 315 -29.41 13.82 11.97
CA ASN A 315 -29.74 14.02 13.38
C ASN A 315 -28.48 14.31 14.21
N PRO A 316 -28.57 15.14 15.27
CA PRO A 316 -27.44 15.39 16.16
C PRO A 316 -27.03 14.10 16.90
N PRO A 317 -25.73 13.91 17.19
CA PRO A 317 -25.28 12.75 17.94
C PRO A 317 -25.75 12.85 19.40
N GLU A 318 -26.14 11.72 19.97
CA GLU A 318 -26.47 11.60 21.40
C GLU A 318 -25.21 11.73 22.28
N ASN A 319 -24.05 11.33 21.76
CA ASN A 319 -22.77 11.40 22.44
C ASN A 319 -21.69 11.93 21.47
N SER A 320 -21.46 13.24 21.46
CA SER A 320 -20.42 13.86 20.64
C SER A 320 -19.01 13.57 21.16
N VAL A 321 -18.84 13.34 22.46
CA VAL A 321 -17.53 13.11 23.10
C VAL A 321 -16.82 11.92 22.49
N ILE A 322 -17.51 10.78 22.32
CA ILE A 322 -16.90 9.58 21.71
C ILE A 322 -16.59 9.80 20.22
N LEU A 323 -17.32 10.67 19.54
CA LEU A 323 -17.08 10.98 18.14
C LEU A 323 -15.82 11.84 17.98
N GLU A 324 -15.67 12.87 18.80
CA GLU A 324 -14.58 13.83 18.75
C GLU A 324 -13.27 13.28 19.33
N GLU A 325 -13.34 12.61 20.48
CA GLU A 325 -12.15 12.14 21.20
C GLU A 325 -11.66 10.74 20.72
N PHE A 326 -12.51 9.93 20.08
CA PHE A 326 -12.13 8.58 19.63
C PHE A 326 -12.40 8.31 18.16
N GLN A 327 -13.66 8.42 17.69
CA GLN A 327 -14.02 8.04 16.32
C GLN A 327 -13.29 8.88 15.27
N LYS A 328 -13.06 10.18 15.54
CA LYS A 328 -12.25 11.05 14.70
C LYS A 328 -10.87 10.43 14.37
N TYR A 329 -10.20 9.88 15.38
CA TYR A 329 -8.86 9.28 15.23
C TYR A 329 -8.89 7.83 14.70
N ILE A 330 -10.07 7.20 14.65
CA ILE A 330 -10.30 5.96 13.89
C ILE A 330 -10.45 6.26 12.40
N SER A 331 -11.10 7.37 12.05
CA SER A 331 -11.37 7.76 10.66
C SER A 331 -10.21 8.54 10.01
N GLN A 332 -9.54 9.42 10.74
CA GLN A 332 -8.53 10.34 10.21
C GLN A 332 -7.13 9.88 10.60
N ALA A 333 -6.27 9.66 9.59
CA ALA A 333 -4.85 9.35 9.76
C ALA A 333 -4.63 8.27 10.85
N SER A 334 -5.43 7.20 10.80
CA SER A 334 -5.60 6.29 11.93
C SER A 334 -4.37 5.46 12.28
N VAL A 335 -3.44 5.35 11.34
CA VAL A 335 -2.17 4.63 11.50
C VAL A 335 -1.02 5.53 11.98
N GLU A 336 -1.28 6.83 12.19
CA GLU A 336 -0.26 7.76 12.69
C GLU A 336 -0.06 7.61 14.20
N PRO A 337 1.18 7.83 14.71
CA PRO A 337 1.48 7.74 16.14
C PRO A 337 0.56 8.59 17.02
N TYR A 338 0.28 9.83 16.61
CA TYR A 338 -0.58 10.73 17.40
C TYR A 338 -2.02 10.20 17.49
N SER A 339 -2.57 9.62 16.41
CA SER A 339 -3.91 9.03 16.39
C SER A 339 -3.99 7.78 17.28
N LEU A 340 -2.95 6.94 17.25
CA LEU A 340 -2.84 5.79 18.16
C LEU A 340 -2.79 6.23 19.62
N ARG A 341 -1.98 7.25 19.93
CA ARG A 341 -1.84 7.82 21.27
C ARG A 341 -3.16 8.38 21.80
N ARG A 342 -3.83 9.23 21.02
CA ARG A 342 -5.14 9.82 21.38
C ARG A 342 -6.19 8.74 21.65
N ARG A 343 -6.26 7.71 20.80
CA ARG A 343 -7.16 6.57 21.01
C ARG A 343 -6.83 5.81 22.29
N ASN A 344 -5.55 5.57 22.57
CA ASN A 344 -5.13 4.85 23.78
C ASN A 344 -5.44 5.65 25.06
N GLU A 345 -5.16 6.96 25.06
CA GLU A 345 -5.48 7.88 26.16
C GLU A 345 -6.99 7.93 26.42
N PHE A 346 -7.78 8.07 25.36
CA PHE A 346 -9.23 8.03 25.45
C PHE A 346 -9.71 6.71 26.05
N LEU A 347 -9.23 5.55 25.55
CA LEU A 347 -9.66 4.26 26.08
C LEU A 347 -9.31 4.10 27.56
N LYS A 348 -8.18 4.63 28.02
CA LYS A 348 -7.82 4.60 29.45
C LYS A 348 -8.81 5.41 30.29
N LYS A 349 -9.06 6.66 29.90
CA LYS A 349 -10.02 7.58 30.55
C LYS A 349 -11.43 7.00 30.56
N ALA A 350 -11.91 6.56 29.39
CA ALA A 350 -13.26 6.03 29.21
C ALA A 350 -13.46 4.68 29.91
N PHE A 351 -12.45 3.80 29.94
CA PHE A 351 -12.56 2.54 30.66
C PHE A 351 -12.52 2.75 32.18
N GLN A 352 -11.71 3.68 32.68
CA GLN A 352 -11.76 4.08 34.10
C GLN A 352 -13.13 4.65 34.46
N HIS A 353 -13.68 5.53 33.62
CA HIS A 353 -15.04 6.03 33.79
C HIS A 353 -16.05 4.88 33.82
N TYR A 354 -15.95 3.90 32.93
CA TYR A 354 -16.84 2.73 32.90
C TYR A 354 -16.78 1.86 34.17
N LEU A 355 -15.59 1.74 34.78
CA LEU A 355 -15.38 0.96 36.01
C LEU A 355 -15.83 1.69 37.28
N ASP A 356 -16.01 3.01 37.24
CA ASP A 356 -16.40 3.80 38.41
C ASP A 356 -17.80 3.39 38.93
N PRO A 357 -17.94 3.02 40.22
CA PRO A 357 -19.25 2.70 40.80
C PRO A 357 -20.30 3.82 40.65
N LYS A 358 -19.88 5.08 40.54
CA LYS A 358 -20.77 6.24 40.37
C LYS A 358 -21.39 6.31 38.97
N THR A 359 -20.71 5.78 37.96
CA THR A 359 -21.14 5.84 36.56
C THR A 359 -21.81 4.54 36.11
N LYS A 360 -21.66 3.46 36.88
CA LYS A 360 -22.36 2.16 36.71
C LYS A 360 -22.26 1.59 35.30
N GLY A 361 -21.07 1.65 34.67
CA GLY A 361 -20.87 1.10 33.33
C GLY A 361 -21.42 1.96 32.18
N LYS A 362 -21.65 3.26 32.41
CA LYS A 362 -21.93 4.23 31.35
C LYS A 362 -20.67 4.51 30.53
N ILE A 363 -20.85 4.85 29.25
CA ILE A 363 -19.77 5.39 28.42
C ILE A 363 -19.65 6.88 28.74
N ILE A 364 -18.42 7.39 28.69
CA ILE A 364 -18.19 8.81 28.95
C ILE A 364 -18.96 9.68 27.93
N GLY A 365 -19.63 10.72 28.42
CA GLY A 365 -20.45 11.60 27.58
C GLY A 365 -21.85 11.08 27.27
N SER A 366 -22.21 9.86 27.69
CA SER A 366 -23.60 9.38 27.56
C SER A 366 -24.50 10.19 28.50
N LYS A 367 -25.63 10.70 27.97
CA LYS A 367 -26.65 11.40 28.76
C LYS A 367 -27.32 10.50 29.80
#